data_AF-A0A4U1IUQ6-F1
#
_entry.id   AF-A0A4U1IUQ6-F1
#
_cell.length_a   1.000
_cell.length_b   1.000
_cell.length_c   1.000
_cell.angle_alpha   90.00
_cell.angle_beta   90.00
_cell.angle_gamma   90.00
#
_symmetry.space_group_name_H-M   'P 1'
#
loop_
_entity.id
_entity.type
_entity.pdbx_description
1 polymer ?
#
loop_
_entity_poly.entity_id
_entity_poly.type
_entity_poly.pdbx_seq_one_letter_code
_entity_poly.pdbx_strand_id
1 'polypeptide(L)'
;MMFELPRFGRDDAVLLVSTTSLALAYGIAHDHVTATLSPEYFLIGKNLASDPRPFRWAVTMLAAKASWPLGVLASMTLRFANEPSPRLPQRLPLRGLLGFMVVPLVVAAVVALMLGASPTSLDPWDQRAVAEVLAGSECASAFMRVWRMHIGSYVGGALGLVLAVALVRRRRAQAGRLRSSR
;
A
#
# COMPACT_ATOMS: atom_id res chain seq x y z
N MET A 1 25.69 12.46 22.83
CA MET A 1 24.90 12.70 21.60
C MET A 1 23.49 13.02 22.06
N MET A 2 23.06 14.28 21.98
CA MET A 2 21.72 14.69 22.46
C MET A 2 20.71 14.30 21.37
N PHE A 3 19.87 13.30 21.65
CA PHE A 3 18.81 12.88 20.73
C PHE A 3 17.66 13.88 20.85
N GLU A 4 17.69 14.93 20.04
CA GLU A 4 16.53 15.82 19.93
C GLU A 4 15.41 15.09 19.20
N LEU A 5 14.26 14.94 19.86
CA LEU A 5 13.08 14.37 19.23
C LEU A 5 12.65 15.28 18.08
N PRO A 6 12.45 14.75 16.86
CA PRO A 6 12.12 15.56 15.72
C PRO A 6 10.72 16.18 15.92
N ARG A 7 10.66 17.51 16.01
CA ARG A 7 9.42 18.26 16.26
C ARG A 7 8.38 17.94 15.19
N PHE A 8 7.20 17.51 15.62
CA PHE A 8 6.06 17.24 14.74
C PHE A 8 5.40 18.57 14.37
N GLY A 9 5.50 18.96 13.10
CA GLY A 9 4.96 20.22 12.59
C GLY A 9 3.64 20.07 11.85
N ARG A 10 3.08 21.20 11.39
CA ARG A 10 1.90 21.23 10.51
C ARG A 10 2.11 20.38 9.25
N ASP A 11 3.29 20.45 8.64
CA ASP A 11 3.59 19.69 7.43
C ASP A 11 3.59 18.17 7.67
N ASP A 12 4.06 17.73 8.84
CA ASP A 12 4.04 16.31 9.23
C ASP A 12 2.60 15.82 9.42
N ALA A 13 1.74 16.64 10.03
CA ALA A 13 0.32 16.34 10.19
C ALA A 13 -0.38 16.20 8.83
N VAL A 14 -0.12 17.14 7.91
CA VAL A 14 -0.70 17.09 6.56
C VAL A 14 -0.21 15.86 5.79
N LEU A 15 1.08 15.53 5.89
CA LEU A 15 1.63 14.32 5.28
C LEU A 15 0.95 13.06 5.83
N LEU A 16 0.80 12.96 7.15
CA LEU A 16 0.15 11.84 7.83
C LEU A 16 -1.31 11.67 7.43
N VAL A 17 -2.09 12.74 7.46
CA VAL A 17 -3.50 12.70 7.07
C VAL A 17 -3.63 12.34 5.60
N SER A 18 -2.81 12.92 4.73
CA SER A 18 -2.87 12.66 3.28
C SER A 18 -2.51 11.22 2.95
N THR A 19 -1.43 10.69 3.53
CA THR A 19 -0.97 9.30 3.34
C THR A 19 -1.95 8.28 3.87
N THR A 20 -2.50 8.52 5.06
CA THR A 20 -3.53 7.66 5.64
C THR A 20 -4.80 7.68 4.80
N SER A 21 -5.24 8.85 4.35
CA SER A 21 -6.44 8.99 3.51
C SER A 21 -6.28 8.31 2.15
N LEU A 22 -5.12 8.45 1.51
CA LEU A 22 -4.85 7.80 0.23
C LEU A 22 -4.70 6.27 0.35
N ALA A 23 -4.06 5.79 1.43
CA ALA A 23 -4.02 4.35 1.71
C ALA A 23 -5.43 3.77 1.96
N LEU A 24 -6.26 4.48 2.74
CA LEU A 24 -7.67 4.11 2.95
C LEU A 24 -8.45 4.08 1.64
N ALA A 25 -8.35 5.14 0.82
CA ALA A 25 -9.05 5.22 -0.46
C ALA A 25 -8.65 4.08 -1.41
N TYR A 26 -7.34 3.82 -1.53
CA TYR A 26 -6.84 2.71 -2.34
C TYR A 26 -7.31 1.36 -1.82
N GLY A 27 -7.17 1.09 -0.52
CA GLY A 27 -7.58 -0.18 0.08
C GLY A 27 -9.06 -0.46 -0.07
N ILE A 28 -9.90 0.55 0.20
CA ILE A 28 -11.36 0.43 0.02
C ILE A 28 -11.69 0.16 -1.46
N ALA A 29 -11.08 0.90 -2.39
CA ALA A 29 -11.33 0.68 -3.81
C ALA A 29 -10.86 -0.71 -4.28
N HIS A 30 -9.66 -1.13 -3.87
CA HIS A 30 -9.08 -2.44 -4.18
C HIS A 30 -9.96 -3.58 -3.65
N ASP A 31 -10.40 -3.50 -2.40
CA ASP A 31 -11.24 -4.51 -1.77
C ASP A 31 -12.63 -4.56 -2.40
N HIS A 32 -13.22 -3.43 -2.81
CA HIS A 32 -14.51 -3.44 -3.52
C HIS A 32 -14.44 -4.01 -4.92
N VAL A 33 -13.36 -3.72 -5.66
CA VAL A 33 -13.11 -4.33 -6.97
C VAL A 33 -12.97 -5.85 -6.80
N THR A 34 -12.11 -6.28 -5.88
CA THR A 34 -11.87 -7.71 -5.66
C THR A 34 -13.06 -8.46 -5.06
N ALA A 35 -13.86 -7.81 -4.20
CA ALA A 35 -15.11 -8.38 -3.69
C ALA A 35 -16.18 -8.55 -4.77
N THR A 36 -16.06 -7.84 -5.89
CA THR A 36 -16.90 -8.06 -7.08
C THR A 36 -16.41 -9.24 -7.91
N LEU A 37 -15.10 -9.53 -7.89
CA LEU A 37 -14.50 -10.64 -8.62
C LEU A 37 -14.65 -11.98 -7.89
N SER A 38 -14.53 -12.01 -6.57
CA SER A 38 -14.82 -13.18 -5.73
C SER A 38 -15.36 -12.74 -4.37
N PRO A 39 -16.68 -12.77 -4.17
CA PRO A 39 -17.29 -12.59 -2.86
C PRO A 39 -16.82 -13.64 -1.84
N GLU A 40 -16.56 -14.87 -2.29
CA GLU A 40 -16.14 -16.01 -1.45
C GLU A 40 -14.80 -15.76 -0.77
N TYR A 41 -13.88 -15.05 -1.43
CA TYR A 41 -12.63 -14.63 -0.82
C TYR A 41 -12.85 -13.82 0.46
N PHE A 42 -13.86 -12.96 0.47
CA PHE A 42 -14.18 -12.12 1.62
C PHE A 42 -15.07 -12.86 2.62
N LEU A 43 -16.13 -13.52 2.15
CA LEU A 43 -17.06 -14.25 3.02
C LEU A 43 -16.36 -15.38 3.78
N ILE A 44 -15.56 -16.18 3.09
CA ILE A 44 -14.91 -17.37 3.64
C ILE A 44 -13.46 -17.04 4.01
N GLY A 45 -12.66 -16.58 3.03
CA GLY A 45 -11.23 -16.35 3.21
C GLY A 45 -10.88 -15.22 4.19
N LYS A 46 -11.78 -14.25 4.39
CA LYS A 46 -11.66 -13.17 5.39
C LYS A 46 -12.69 -13.27 6.51
N ASN A 47 -13.44 -14.37 6.56
CA ASN A 47 -14.45 -14.65 7.58
C ASN A 47 -15.52 -13.55 7.71
N LEU A 48 -15.96 -12.94 6.61
CA LEU A 48 -17.06 -11.97 6.63
C LEU A 48 -18.45 -12.62 6.61
N ALA A 49 -18.56 -13.94 6.43
CA ALA A 49 -19.84 -14.65 6.47
C ALA A 49 -20.54 -14.56 7.84
N SER A 50 -19.77 -14.37 8.92
CA SER A 50 -20.29 -14.19 10.28
C SER A 50 -20.47 -12.73 10.69
N ASP A 51 -20.15 -11.77 9.80
CA ASP A 51 -20.27 -10.36 10.09
C ASP A 51 -21.75 -9.93 10.01
N PRO A 52 -22.34 -9.33 11.06
CA PRO A 52 -23.75 -8.92 11.06
C PRO A 52 -24.05 -7.73 10.13
N ARG A 53 -23.02 -7.08 9.59
CA ARG A 53 -23.16 -5.92 8.72
C ARG A 53 -23.44 -6.32 7.27
N PRO A 54 -24.08 -5.45 6.47
CA PRO A 54 -24.18 -5.67 5.03
C PRO A 54 -22.80 -5.92 4.40
N PHE A 55 -22.70 -6.89 3.49
CA PHE A 55 -21.42 -7.37 2.93
C PHE A 55 -20.48 -6.24 2.49
N ARG A 56 -20.99 -5.27 1.70
CA ARG A 56 -20.18 -4.14 1.21
C ARG A 56 -19.70 -3.22 2.34
N TRP A 57 -20.47 -3.07 3.40
CA TRP A 57 -20.05 -2.31 4.58
C TRP A 57 -18.99 -3.06 5.39
N ALA A 58 -19.14 -4.38 5.54
CA ALA A 58 -18.13 -5.23 6.17
C ALA A 58 -16.80 -5.19 5.40
N VAL A 59 -16.85 -5.25 4.07
CA VAL A 59 -15.69 -5.08 3.17
C VAL A 59 -15.02 -3.71 3.37
N THR A 60 -15.78 -2.61 3.37
CA THR A 60 -15.23 -1.27 3.65
C THR A 60 -14.52 -1.21 5.00
N MET A 61 -15.11 -1.79 6.05
CA MET A 61 -14.51 -1.77 7.38
C MET A 61 -13.24 -2.62 7.45
N LEU A 62 -13.25 -3.80 6.81
CA LEU A 62 -12.07 -4.66 6.70
C LEU A 62 -10.93 -3.92 5.97
N ALA A 63 -11.24 -3.34 4.82
CA ALA A 63 -10.30 -2.58 4.00
C ALA A 63 -9.71 -1.40 4.79
N ALA A 64 -10.56 -0.65 5.49
CA ALA A 64 -10.13 0.48 6.31
C ALA A 64 -9.17 0.04 7.42
N LYS A 65 -9.54 -1.01 8.18
CA LYS A 65 -8.70 -1.59 9.25
C LYS A 65 -7.34 -2.05 8.74
N ALA A 66 -7.30 -2.67 7.55
CA ALA A 66 -6.07 -3.16 6.95
C ALA A 66 -5.19 -2.03 6.39
N SER A 67 -5.78 -0.93 5.91
CA SER A 67 -5.08 0.07 5.10
C SER A 67 -4.59 1.29 5.88
N TRP A 68 -5.30 1.71 6.95
CA TRP A 68 -4.87 2.88 7.72
C TRP A 68 -3.45 2.74 8.33
N PRO A 69 -3.01 1.58 8.86
CA PRO A 69 -1.66 1.46 9.42
C PRO A 69 -0.59 1.59 8.34
N LEU A 70 -0.89 1.14 7.11
CA LEU A 70 0.02 1.26 5.97
C LEU A 70 0.22 2.72 5.55
N GLY A 71 -0.83 3.53 5.62
CA GLY A 71 -0.72 4.97 5.38
C GLY A 71 0.11 5.69 6.45
N VAL A 72 -0.08 5.34 7.72
CA VAL A 72 0.76 5.83 8.82
C VAL A 72 2.23 5.44 8.60
N LEU A 73 2.49 4.17 8.27
CA LEU A 73 3.84 3.67 7.97
C LEU A 73 4.46 4.45 6.81
N ALA A 74 3.73 4.61 5.69
CA ALA A 74 4.20 5.36 4.54
C ALA A 74 4.54 6.82 4.89
N SER A 75 3.70 7.49 5.71
CA SER A 75 3.99 8.83 6.23
C SER A 75 5.32 8.88 6.96
N MET A 76 5.49 7.98 7.95
CA MET A 76 6.69 7.94 8.78
C MET A 76 7.92 7.66 7.93
N THR A 77 7.84 6.70 7.00
CA THR A 77 8.93 6.37 6.09
C THR A 77 9.33 7.54 5.19
N LEU A 78 8.36 8.24 4.57
CA LEU A 78 8.65 9.41 3.73
C LEU A 78 9.20 10.58 4.55
N ARG A 79 8.69 10.79 5.76
CA ARG A 79 9.20 11.79 6.70
C ARG A 79 10.66 11.52 7.06
N PHE A 80 10.99 10.30 7.49
CA PHE A 80 12.36 9.91 7.81
C PHE A 80 13.28 10.01 6.59
N ALA A 81 12.79 9.63 5.40
CA ALA A 81 13.54 9.79 4.16
C ALA A 81 13.81 11.26 3.81
N ASN A 82 13.02 12.21 4.34
CA ASN A 82 13.19 13.65 4.13
C ASN A 82 13.94 14.36 5.27
N GLU A 83 14.26 13.67 6.37
CA GLU A 83 14.94 14.27 7.52
C GLU A 83 16.38 14.71 7.15
N PRO A 84 16.80 15.95 7.45
CA PRO A 84 18.15 16.45 7.24
C PRO A 84 19.19 15.54 7.87
N SER A 85 20.31 15.40 7.16
CA SER A 85 21.49 14.70 7.66
C SER A 85 22.73 15.40 7.14
N PRO A 86 23.93 15.16 7.71
CA PRO A 86 25.17 15.76 7.20
C PRO A 86 25.40 15.54 5.70
N ARG A 87 24.96 14.40 5.16
CA ARG A 87 25.07 14.06 3.73
C ARG A 87 23.97 14.70 2.86
N LEU A 88 22.82 15.03 3.45
CA LEU A 88 21.64 15.56 2.77
C LEU A 88 21.03 16.67 3.64
N PRO A 89 21.61 17.88 3.69
CA PRO A 89 21.13 18.93 4.60
C PRO A 89 19.76 19.49 4.20
N GLN A 90 19.40 19.40 2.91
CA GLN A 90 18.18 19.99 2.39
C GLN A 90 16.97 19.06 2.55
N ARG A 91 15.84 19.63 3.00
CA ARG A 91 14.51 19.00 2.99
C ARG A 91 13.81 19.30 1.67
N LEU A 92 13.00 18.36 1.18
CA LEU A 92 12.00 18.64 0.16
C LEU A 92 10.79 19.33 0.81
N PRO A 93 10.12 20.25 0.08
CA PRO A 93 8.85 20.82 0.52
C PRO A 93 7.76 19.75 0.55
N LEU A 94 6.74 19.93 1.40
CA LEU A 94 5.61 19.02 1.54
C LEU A 94 4.97 18.62 0.21
N ARG A 95 4.74 19.58 -0.70
CA ARG A 95 4.18 19.31 -2.04
C ARG A 95 5.02 18.28 -2.83
N GLY A 96 6.34 18.34 -2.69
CA GLY A 96 7.24 17.37 -3.32
C GLY A 96 7.10 15.98 -2.70
N LEU A 97 6.95 15.88 -1.38
CA LEU A 97 6.74 14.60 -0.69
C LEU A 97 5.40 13.96 -1.05
N LEU A 98 4.32 14.76 -1.09
CA LEU A 98 3.00 14.29 -1.49
C LEU A 98 3.02 13.70 -2.90
N GLY A 99 3.81 14.29 -3.81
CA GLY A 99 3.99 13.75 -5.16
C GLY A 99 4.60 12.33 -5.20
N PHE A 100 5.45 11.96 -4.24
CA PHE A 100 6.03 10.62 -4.19
C PHE A 100 5.07 9.55 -3.65
N MET A 101 3.93 9.94 -3.08
CA MET A 101 2.95 8.99 -2.58
C MET A 101 2.22 8.22 -3.69
N VAL A 102 2.19 8.77 -4.91
CA VAL A 102 1.61 8.07 -6.06
C VAL A 102 2.38 6.79 -6.41
N VAL A 103 3.68 6.75 -6.08
CA VAL A 103 4.57 5.64 -6.43
C VAL A 103 4.14 4.33 -5.76
N PRO A 104 4.01 4.22 -4.42
CA PRO A 104 3.53 2.99 -3.78
C PRO A 104 2.14 2.57 -4.25
N LEU A 105 1.23 3.51 -4.53
CA LEU A 105 -0.11 3.20 -5.00
C LEU A 105 -0.10 2.58 -6.41
N VAL A 106 0.64 3.19 -7.34
CA VAL A 106 0.75 2.70 -8.72
C VAL A 106 1.45 1.35 -8.76
N VAL A 107 2.56 1.20 -8.02
CA VAL A 107 3.28 -0.07 -7.99
C VAL A 107 2.43 -1.17 -7.33
N ALA A 108 1.69 -0.86 -6.25
CA ALA A 108 0.73 -1.79 -5.65
C ALA A 108 -0.34 -2.24 -6.65
N ALA A 109 -0.97 -1.29 -7.36
CA ALA A 109 -1.99 -1.59 -8.35
C ALA A 109 -1.44 -2.44 -9.51
N VAL A 110 -0.28 -2.08 -10.06
CA VAL A 110 0.35 -2.81 -11.17
C VAL A 110 0.71 -4.23 -10.76
N VAL A 111 1.36 -4.41 -9.61
CA VAL A 111 1.78 -5.75 -9.16
C VAL A 111 0.56 -6.59 -8.76
N ALA A 112 -0.49 -6.00 -8.16
CA ALA A 112 -1.76 -6.67 -7.92
C ALA A 112 -2.38 -7.21 -9.22
N LEU A 113 -2.44 -6.38 -10.26
CA LEU A 113 -2.95 -6.79 -11.57
C LEU A 113 -2.08 -7.88 -12.21
N MET A 114 -0.76 -7.74 -12.17
CA MET A 114 0.17 -8.74 -12.73
C MET A 114 0.01 -10.10 -12.04
N LEU A 115 -0.07 -10.15 -10.70
CA LEU A 115 -0.27 -11.41 -9.99
C LEU A 115 -1.68 -11.95 -10.16
N GLY A 116 -2.71 -11.09 -10.18
CA GLY A 116 -4.10 -11.49 -10.43
C GLY A 116 -4.35 -12.05 -11.83
N ALA A 117 -3.62 -11.53 -12.83
CA ALA A 117 -3.68 -12.00 -14.21
C ALA A 117 -2.73 -13.17 -14.52
N SER A 118 -1.89 -13.57 -13.55
CA SER A 118 -0.96 -14.68 -13.74
C SER A 118 -1.73 -15.99 -14.02
N PRO A 119 -1.22 -16.86 -14.92
CA PRO A 119 -1.82 -18.15 -15.19
C PRO A 119 -2.05 -18.96 -13.91
N THR A 120 -3.22 -19.56 -13.79
CA THR A 120 -3.57 -20.41 -12.64
C THR A 120 -2.73 -21.69 -12.59
N SER A 121 -2.08 -22.07 -13.69
CA SER A 121 -1.10 -23.15 -13.76
C SER A 121 0.21 -22.85 -13.01
N LEU A 122 0.54 -21.56 -12.82
CA LEU A 122 1.67 -21.15 -11.99
C LEU A 122 1.20 -21.09 -10.54
N ASP A 123 1.23 -22.22 -9.84
CA ASP A 123 0.73 -22.34 -8.46
C ASP A 123 1.81 -22.85 -7.49
N PRO A 124 2.79 -22.00 -7.12
CA PRO A 124 3.94 -22.42 -6.33
C PRO A 124 3.60 -22.84 -4.89
N TRP A 125 2.35 -22.67 -4.44
CA TRP A 125 1.91 -22.97 -3.07
C TRP A 125 0.60 -23.74 -2.99
N ASP A 126 0.20 -24.40 -4.09
CA ASP A 126 -1.04 -25.18 -4.16
C ASP A 126 -2.28 -24.38 -3.70
N GLN A 127 -2.29 -23.08 -4.04
CA GLN A 127 -3.36 -22.16 -3.71
C GLN A 127 -4.69 -22.63 -4.31
N ARG A 128 -4.64 -23.35 -5.43
CA ARG A 128 -5.81 -23.94 -6.05
C ARG A 128 -6.44 -24.99 -5.14
N ALA A 129 -5.69 -25.94 -4.60
CA ALA A 129 -6.24 -26.94 -3.70
C ALA A 129 -6.88 -26.29 -2.46
N VAL A 130 -6.23 -25.27 -1.89
CA VAL A 130 -6.79 -24.50 -0.77
C VAL A 130 -8.07 -23.77 -1.18
N ALA A 131 -8.09 -23.14 -2.35
CA ALA A 131 -9.27 -22.44 -2.86
C ALA A 131 -10.44 -23.39 -3.16
N GLU A 132 -10.16 -24.60 -3.66
CA GLU A 132 -11.17 -25.63 -3.91
C GLU A 132 -11.78 -26.13 -2.59
N VAL A 133 -10.98 -26.31 -1.55
CA VAL A 133 -11.47 -26.69 -0.21
C VAL A 133 -12.32 -25.59 0.41
N LEU A 134 -11.91 -24.32 0.27
CA LEU A 134 -12.59 -23.21 0.93
C LEU A 134 -13.84 -22.73 0.18
N ALA A 135 -13.77 -22.63 -1.14
CA ALA A 135 -14.80 -21.99 -1.96
C ALA A 135 -15.49 -22.94 -2.95
N GLY A 136 -15.08 -24.20 -3.02
CA GLY A 136 -15.54 -25.15 -4.03
C GLY A 136 -14.83 -24.98 -5.36
N SER A 137 -14.88 -26.03 -6.19
CA SER A 137 -14.19 -26.09 -7.48
C SER A 137 -14.63 -25.01 -8.47
N GLU A 138 -15.90 -24.63 -8.43
CA GLU A 138 -16.47 -23.61 -9.32
C GLU A 138 -15.92 -22.21 -9.03
N CYS A 139 -15.71 -21.86 -7.76
CA CYS A 139 -15.23 -20.53 -7.35
C CYS A 139 -13.71 -20.47 -7.14
N ALA A 140 -13.02 -21.60 -7.09
CA ALA A 140 -11.59 -21.68 -6.76
C ALA A 140 -10.69 -20.79 -7.64
N SER A 141 -10.97 -20.70 -8.94
CA SER A 141 -10.17 -19.87 -9.85
C SER A 141 -10.30 -18.38 -9.53
N ALA A 142 -11.54 -17.90 -9.30
CA ALA A 142 -11.80 -16.50 -8.96
C ALA A 142 -11.21 -16.15 -7.58
N PHE A 143 -11.41 -17.04 -6.60
CA PHE A 143 -10.84 -16.91 -5.26
C PHE A 143 -9.32 -16.79 -5.31
N MET A 144 -8.65 -17.68 -6.06
CA MET A 144 -7.20 -17.68 -6.19
C MET A 144 -6.68 -16.42 -6.89
N ARG A 145 -7.35 -15.94 -7.94
CA ARG A 145 -6.98 -14.67 -8.60
C ARG A 145 -7.05 -13.49 -7.64
N VAL A 146 -8.14 -13.38 -6.87
CA VAL A 146 -8.29 -12.32 -5.86
C VAL A 146 -7.23 -12.45 -4.76
N TRP A 147 -6.94 -13.66 -4.30
CA TRP A 147 -5.85 -13.89 -3.34
C TRP A 147 -4.52 -13.37 -3.89
N ARG A 148 -4.18 -13.73 -5.13
CA ARG A 148 -2.95 -13.24 -5.79
C ARG A 148 -2.93 -11.73 -5.97
N MET A 149 -4.07 -11.10 -6.27
CA MET A 149 -4.19 -9.64 -6.31
C MET A 149 -3.84 -8.99 -4.97
N HIS A 150 -4.32 -9.55 -3.86
CA HIS A 150 -3.99 -9.04 -2.52
C HIS A 150 -2.49 -9.20 -2.22
N ILE A 151 -1.90 -10.38 -2.50
CA ILE A 151 -0.45 -10.59 -2.37
C ILE A 151 0.31 -9.54 -3.19
N GLY A 152 -0.11 -9.33 -4.43
CA GLY A 152 0.53 -8.38 -5.33
C GLY A 152 0.41 -6.94 -4.85
N SER A 153 -0.72 -6.57 -4.26
CA SER A 153 -0.94 -5.26 -3.66
C SER A 153 0.01 -5.02 -2.47
N TYR A 154 0.21 -6.01 -1.60
CA TYR A 154 1.16 -5.92 -0.48
C TYR A 154 2.62 -5.82 -0.96
N VAL A 155 3.02 -6.71 -1.87
CA VAL A 155 4.38 -6.72 -2.44
C VAL A 155 4.66 -5.43 -3.19
N GLY A 156 3.73 -5.01 -4.05
CA GLY A 156 3.85 -3.78 -4.83
C GLY A 156 3.86 -2.52 -3.95
N GLY A 157 3.04 -2.48 -2.90
CA GLY A 157 3.05 -1.39 -1.93
C GLY A 157 4.40 -1.26 -1.21
N ALA A 158 4.98 -2.38 -0.77
CA ALA A 158 6.30 -2.41 -0.15
C ALA A 158 7.41 -1.96 -1.12
N LEU A 159 7.45 -2.53 -2.34
CA LEU A 159 8.42 -2.16 -3.37
C LEU A 159 8.31 -0.70 -3.78
N GLY A 160 7.08 -0.21 -3.97
CA GLY A 160 6.84 1.17 -4.34
C GLY A 160 7.18 2.16 -3.22
N LEU A 161 7.03 1.78 -1.95
CA LEU A 161 7.50 2.60 -0.83
C LEU A 161 9.03 2.69 -0.79
N VAL A 162 9.73 1.57 -1.01
CA VAL A 162 11.21 1.55 -1.14
C VAL A 162 11.66 2.44 -2.30
N LEU A 163 10.97 2.37 -3.44
CA LEU A 163 11.24 3.22 -4.59
C LEU A 163 10.99 4.70 -4.28
N ALA A 164 9.89 5.03 -3.62
CA ALA A 164 9.58 6.40 -3.21
C ALA A 164 10.66 6.97 -2.29
N VAL A 165 11.16 6.19 -1.33
CA VAL A 165 12.29 6.59 -0.48
C VAL A 165 13.55 6.87 -1.31
N ALA A 166 13.89 5.98 -2.25
CA ALA A 166 15.04 6.16 -3.12
C ALA A 166 14.91 7.45 -3.96
N LEU A 167 13.72 7.72 -4.50
CA LEU A 167 13.42 8.92 -5.28
C LEU A 167 13.51 10.20 -4.44
N VAL A 168 12.95 10.21 -3.22
CA VAL A 168 13.09 11.32 -2.26
C VAL A 168 14.56 11.62 -2.00
N ARG A 169 15.36 10.59 -1.66
CA ARG A 169 16.80 10.78 -1.36
C ARG A 169 17.58 11.29 -2.58
N ARG A 170 17.27 10.77 -3.78
CA ARG A 170 17.86 11.26 -5.04
C ARG A 170 17.52 12.72 -5.30
N ARG A 171 16.25 13.12 -5.12
CA ARG A 171 15.79 14.50 -5.33
C ARG A 171 16.44 15.48 -4.35
N ARG A 172 16.63 15.07 -3.09
CA ARG A 172 17.36 15.85 -2.08
C ARG A 172 18.82 16.06 -2.46
N ALA A 173 19.50 15.02 -2.94
CA ALA A 173 20.88 15.11 -3.38
C ALA A 173 21.06 16.09 -4.56
N GLN A 174 20.13 16.07 -5.52
CA GLN A 174 20.11 17.02 -6.64
C GLN A 174 19.90 18.47 -6.18
N ALA A 175 18.95 18.70 -5.26
CA ALA A 175 18.68 20.03 -4.72
C ALA A 175 19.88 20.63 -3.97
N GLY A 176 20.66 19.80 -3.27
CA GLY A 176 21.89 20.23 -2.61
C GLY A 176 22.97 20.71 -3.60
N ARG A 177 23.19 19.96 -4.69
CA ARG A 177 24.22 20.29 -5.71
C ARG A 177 23.94 21.60 -6.43
N LEU A 178 22.68 21.90 -6.73
CA LEU A 178 22.29 23.14 -7.43
C LEU A 178 22.50 24.40 -6.58
N ARG A 179 22.55 24.28 -5.25
CA ARG A 179 22.81 25.40 -4.34
C ARG A 179 24.30 25.64 -4.10
N SER A 180 25.15 24.62 -4.20
CA SER A 180 26.61 24.79 -4.08
C SER A 180 27.27 25.37 -5.34
N SER A 181 26.55 25.42 -6.46
CA SER A 181 27.03 25.99 -7.74
C SER A 181 26.56 27.42 -8.00
N ARG A 182 25.92 28.07 -7.02
CA ARG A 182 25.50 29.48 -7.04
C ARG A 182 26.24 30.21 -5.95
#